data_AF-A0A2V9CFQ1-F1
#
_entry.id   AF-A0A2V9CFQ1-F1
#
_cell.length_a   1.000
_cell.length_b   1.000
_cell.length_c   1.000
_cell.angle_alpha   90.00
_cell.angle_beta   90.00
_cell.angle_gamma   90.00
#
_symmetry.space_group_name_H-M   'P 1'
#
loop_
_entity.id
_entity.type
_entity.pdbx_description
1 polymer ?
#
loop_
_entity_poly.entity_id
_entity_poly.type
_entity_poly.pdbx_seq_one_letter_code
_entity_poly.pdbx_strand_id
1 'polypeptide(L)' 'MALFLDIHTPKYKDKREVIWDMAEAMNKELMALRYAGCRCIQIEEPTFHFMANTYGKDHPEVKFMVDAFNREVQ' A
#
# COMPACT_ATOMS: atom_id res chain seq x y z
N MET A 1 -16.61 -0.31 10.54
CA MET A 1 -16.41 0.23 9.19
C MET A 1 -15.37 -0.66 8.51
N ALA A 2 -15.77 -1.56 7.63
CA ALA A 2 -14.82 -2.37 6.86
C ALA A 2 -14.22 -1.47 5.78
N LEU A 3 -13.07 -0.87 6.07
CA LEU A 3 -12.31 -0.14 5.05
C LEU A 3 -11.50 -1.15 4.24
N PHE A 4 -12.07 -1.53 3.09
CA PHE A 4 -11.45 -2.01 1.86
C PHE A 4 -10.52 -3.24 1.85
N LEU A 5 -10.23 -3.92 2.96
CA LEU A 5 -9.23 -5.00 2.97
C LEU A 5 -9.64 -6.23 3.81
N ASP A 6 -10.88 -6.68 3.66
CA ASP A 6 -11.25 -8.01 4.14
C ASP A 6 -10.61 -9.07 3.24
N ILE A 7 -9.89 -10.01 3.86
CA ILE A 7 -9.23 -11.10 3.16
C ILE A 7 -10.19 -12.28 3.05
N HIS A 8 -10.53 -12.66 1.83
CA HIS A 8 -11.35 -13.84 1.54
C HIS A 8 -10.52 -14.95 0.87
N THR A 9 -9.28 -15.12 1.32
CA THR A 9 -8.38 -16.19 0.86
C THR A 9 -7.67 -16.84 2.04
N PRO A 10 -7.45 -18.17 2.04
CA PRO A 10 -6.70 -18.85 3.08
C PRO A 10 -5.17 -18.65 2.97
N LYS A 11 -4.69 -18.02 1.89
CA LYS A 11 -3.25 -17.86 1.62
C LYS A 11 -2.55 -16.96 2.64
N TYR A 12 -3.25 -15.96 3.15
CA TYR A 12 -2.70 -14.96 4.06
C TYR A 12 -3.44 -15.01 5.39
N LYS A 13 -2.68 -14.94 6.48
CA LYS A 13 -3.22 -14.95 7.84
C LYS A 13 -3.50 -13.55 8.36
N ASP A 14 -2.77 -12.57 7.82
CA ASP A 14 -2.89 -11.16 8.18
C ASP A 14 -3.02 -10.31 6.91
N LYS A 15 -3.87 -9.27 6.95
CA LYS A 15 -4.04 -8.29 5.87
C LYS A 15 -2.75 -7.56 5.56
N ARG A 16 -1.86 -7.40 6.56
CA ARG A 16 -0.55 -6.79 6.39
C ARG A 16 0.33 -7.60 5.44
N GLU A 17 0.22 -8.93 5.43
CA GLU A 17 0.96 -9.77 4.49
C GLU A 17 0.51 -9.51 3.05
N VAL A 18 -0.80 -9.41 2.81
CA VAL A 18 -1.35 -9.08 1.49
C VAL A 18 -0.93 -7.70 1.04
N ILE A 19 -1.07 -6.69 1.91
CA ILE A 19 -0.70 -5.31 1.61
C ILE A 19 0.80 -5.21 1.27
N TRP A 20 1.63 -5.93 2.02
CA TRP A 20 3.07 -5.97 1.76
C TRP A 20 3.39 -6.58 0.39
N ASP A 21 2.83 -7.76 0.08
CA ASP A 21 3.01 -8.41 -1.23
C ASP A 21 2.50 -7.53 -2.38
N MET A 22 1.40 -6.79 -2.17
CA MET A 22 0.89 -5.82 -3.14
C MET A 22 1.89 -4.67 -3.36
N ALA A 23 2.46 -4.11 -2.30
CA ALA A 23 3.49 -3.10 -2.41
C ALA A 23 4.72 -3.61 -3.19
N GLU A 24 5.16 -4.86 -2.95
CA GLU A 24 6.25 -5.46 -3.73
C GLU A 24 5.91 -5.67 -5.21
N ALA A 25 4.66 -6.01 -5.51
CA ALA A 25 4.19 -6.17 -6.87
C ALA A 25 4.11 -4.82 -7.60
N MET A 26 3.56 -3.80 -6.95
CA MET A 26 3.49 -2.44 -7.48
C MET A 26 4.89 -1.88 -7.75
N ASN A 27 5.83 -2.07 -6.83
CA ASN A 27 7.22 -1.64 -7.01
C ASN A 27 7.84 -2.15 -8.31
N LYS A 28 7.61 -3.43 -8.65
CA LYS A 28 8.12 -4.01 -9.91
C LYS A 28 7.56 -3.31 -11.13
N GLU A 29 6.27 -2.97 -11.11
CA GLU A 29 5.61 -2.25 -12.20
C GLU A 29 6.12 -0.79 -12.29
N LEU A 30 6.25 -0.10 -11.16
CA LEU A 30 6.79 1.26 -11.10
C LEU A 30 8.22 1.32 -11.63
N MET A 31 9.05 0.33 -11.30
CA MET A 31 10.41 0.22 -11.86
C MET A 31 10.38 -0.08 -13.36
N ALA A 32 9.47 -0.93 -13.84
CA ALA A 32 9.31 -1.17 -15.28
C ALA A 32 8.95 0.13 -16.03
N LEU A 33 8.02 0.94 -15.51
CA LEU A 33 7.69 2.25 -16.07
C LEU A 33 8.88 3.20 -16.08
N ARG A 34 9.65 3.25 -14.99
CA ARG A 34 10.89 4.02 -14.90
C ARG A 34 11.89 3.59 -15.97
N TYR A 35 12.12 2.28 -16.13
CA TYR A 35 13.03 1.74 -17.14
C TYR A 35 12.55 1.99 -18.57
N ALA A 36 11.24 2.10 -18.79
CA ALA A 36 10.65 2.52 -20.07
C ALA A 36 10.80 4.03 -20.36
N GLY A 37 11.39 4.81 -19.44
CA GLY A 37 11.63 6.24 -19.60
C GLY A 37 10.54 7.15 -19.02
N CYS A 38 9.62 6.61 -18.20
CA CYS A 38 8.65 7.43 -17.49
C CYS A 38 9.35 8.36 -16.49
N ARG A 39 9.05 9.66 -16.54
CA ARG A 39 9.71 10.69 -15.72
C ARG A 39 8.92 11.08 -14.47
N CYS A 40 7.62 10.79 -14.43
CA CYS A 40 6.73 11.12 -13.34
C CYS A 40 5.69 10.01 -13.22
N ILE A 41 5.53 9.45 -12.04
CA ILE A 41 4.55 8.42 -11.76
C ILE A 41 3.68 8.91 -10.60
N GLN A 42 2.37 8.92 -10.81
CA GLN A 42 1.37 9.25 -9.80
C GLN A 42 0.78 7.97 -9.23
N ILE A 43 0.64 7.92 -7.90
CA ILE A 43 0.07 6.78 -7.18
C ILE A 43 -1.17 7.28 -6.44
N GLU A 44 -2.28 6.56 -6.58
CA GLU A 44 -3.55 6.89 -5.95
C GLU A 44 -3.73 6.07 -4.67
N GLU A 45 -3.73 6.73 -3.50
CA GLU A 45 -3.84 6.08 -2.19
C GLU A 45 -5.02 6.61 -1.34
N PRO A 46 -6.27 6.49 -1.81
CA PRO A 46 -7.44 7.01 -1.08
C PRO A 46 -7.64 6.34 0.28
N THR A 47 -7.38 5.03 0.38
CA THR A 47 -7.52 4.28 1.64
C THR A 47 -6.58 4.80 2.72
N PHE A 48 -5.34 5.13 2.37
CA PHE A 48 -4.38 5.67 3.31
C PHE A 48 -4.84 7.03 3.87
N HIS A 49 -5.33 7.93 3.01
CA HIS A 49 -5.91 9.20 3.44
C HIS A 49 -7.11 9.01 4.38
N PHE A 50 -8.02 8.08 4.07
CA PHE A 50 -9.17 7.80 4.93
C PHE A 50 -8.76 7.22 6.28
N MET A 51 -7.76 6.33 6.31
CA MET A 51 -7.24 5.73 7.55
C MET A 51 -6.57 6.79 8.43
N ALA A 52 -5.75 7.67 7.86
CA ALA A 52 -5.12 8.76 8.59
C ALA A 52 -6.16 9.72 9.20
N ASN A 53 -7.20 10.06 8.46
CA ASN A 53 -8.29 10.92 8.94
C ASN A 53 -9.14 10.24 10.03
N THR A 54 -9.34 8.92 9.93
CA THR A 54 -10.19 8.16 10.87
C THR A 54 -9.46 7.82 12.16
N TYR A 55 -8.22 7.35 12.08
CA TYR A 55 -7.45 6.82 13.21
C TYR A 55 -6.41 7.79 13.76
N GLY A 56 -6.03 8.81 12.98
CA GLY A 56 -4.94 9.73 13.31
C GLY A 56 -3.58 9.25 12.83
N LYS A 57 -2.69 10.21 12.54
CA LYS A 57 -1.36 9.96 11.93
C LYS A 57 -0.45 9.00 12.72
N ASP A 58 -0.63 8.93 14.04
CA ASP A 58 0.25 8.14 14.92
C ASP A 58 -0.26 6.72 15.15
N HIS A 59 -1.44 6.37 14.61
CA HIS A 59 -2.04 5.06 14.80
C HIS A 59 -1.18 3.95 14.16
N PRO A 60 -1.00 2.77 14.81
CA PRO A 60 -0.14 1.70 14.30
C PRO A 60 -0.47 1.23 12.87
N GLU A 61 -1.75 1.15 12.54
CA GLU A 61 -2.18 0.78 11.18
C GLU A 61 -1.79 1.84 10.14
N VAL A 62 -1.85 3.12 10.50
CA VAL A 62 -1.46 4.22 9.60
C VAL A 62 0.05 4.21 9.38
N LYS A 63 0.82 3.96 10.44
CA LYS A 63 2.29 3.77 10.33
C LYS A 63 2.65 2.58 9.46
N PHE A 64 1.95 1.46 9.60
CA PHE A 64 2.15 0.31 8.71
C PHE A 64 1.87 0.66 7.24
N MET A 65 0.82 1.45 6.95
CA MET A 65 0.56 1.92 5.58
C MET A 65 1.68 2.83 5.05
N VAL A 66 2.32 3.66 5.90
CA VAL A 66 3.53 4.40 5.53
C VAL A 66 4.64 3.45 5.10
N ASP A 67 4.88 2.39 5.90
CA ASP A 67 5.94 1.41 5.61
C ASP A 67 5.67 0.66 4.31
N ALA A 68 4.42 0.25 4.06
CA ALA A 68 4.01 -0.39 2.82
C ALA A 68 4.16 0.54 1.61
N PHE A 69 3.74 1.80 1.72
CA PHE A 69 3.94 2.79 0.65
C PHE A 69 5.42 3.02 0.34
N ASN A 70 6.26 3.13 1.36
CA ASN A 70 7.71 3.26 1.17
C ASN A 70 8.29 2.04 0.46
N ARG A 71 7.81 0.83 0.76
CA ARG A 71 8.21 -0.40 0.07
C ARG A 71 7.79 -0.40 -1.40
N GLU A 72 6.61 0.15 -1.70
CA GLU A 72 6.08 0.28 -3.06
C GLU A 72 6.93 1.23 -3.93
N VAL A 73 7.35 2.37 -3.39
CA VAL A 73 8.03 3.41 -4.19
C VAL A 73 9.56 3.34 -4.19
N GLN A 74 10.15 2.43 -3.42
CA GLN A 74 11.60 2.26 -3.25
C GLN A 74 12.32 1.91 -4.56
#